data_AF-A0A060SVK3-F1
#
_entry.id   AF-A0A060SVK3-F1
#
_cell.length_a   1.000
_cell.length_b   1.000
_cell.length_c   1.000
_cell.angle_alpha   90.00
_cell.angle_beta   90.00
_cell.angle_gamma   90.00
#
_symmetry.space_group_name_H-M   'P 1'
#
loop_
_entity.id
_entity.type
_entity.pdbx_description
1 polymer ?
#
loop_
_entity_poly.entity_id
_entity_poly.type
_entity_poly.pdbx_seq_one_letter_code
_entity_poly.pdbx_strand_id
1 'polypeptide(L)'
;MSTENIIKSHIPPGGTSQAELQKRYHFEFLLRNLRQGFPERYISQDASQPWLIYWTLHGFSILGAGLDDLTKKRSIETLLALQHPDGGFSGGPGQAAHLLPTYAAVCAFAIVGRPGPGGGWDSIDR
;
A
#
# COMPACT_ATOMS: atom_id res chain seq x y z
N MET A 1 -15.85 11.97 25.76
CA MET A 1 -17.33 11.80 25.75
C MET A 1 -17.91 11.78 24.34
N SER A 2 -17.50 12.64 23.38
CA SER A 2 -18.08 12.63 22.01
C SER A 2 -17.83 11.34 21.19
N THR A 3 -16.59 10.84 21.11
CA THR A 3 -16.24 9.65 20.32
C THR A 3 -16.98 8.39 20.77
N GLU A 4 -17.07 8.18 22.08
CA GLU A 4 -17.76 7.02 22.66
C GLU A 4 -19.26 7.04 22.33
N ASN A 5 -19.89 8.22 22.34
CA ASN A 5 -21.29 8.37 21.99
C ASN A 5 -21.54 8.05 20.49
N ILE A 6 -20.64 8.48 19.60
CA ILE A 6 -20.73 8.15 18.17
C ILE A 6 -20.61 6.64 17.96
N ILE A 7 -19.62 5.99 18.57
CA ILE A 7 -19.43 4.54 18.44
C ILE A 7 -20.67 3.78 18.93
N LYS A 8 -21.22 4.18 20.09
CA LYS A 8 -22.45 3.58 20.63
C LYS A 8 -23.65 3.75 19.70
N SER A 9 -23.73 4.86 18.96
CA SER A 9 -24.83 5.09 18.00
C SER A 9 -24.82 4.15 16.79
N HIS A 10 -23.68 3.52 16.49
CA HIS A 10 -23.55 2.53 15.43
C HIS A 10 -23.91 1.10 15.85
N ILE A 11 -24.19 0.86 17.14
CA ILE A 11 -24.62 -0.45 17.63
C ILE A 11 -26.07 -0.70 17.17
N PRO A 12 -26.36 -1.76 16.40
CA PRO A 12 -27.71 -2.05 15.94
C PRO A 12 -28.67 -2.25 17.12
N PRO A 13 -29.91 -1.71 17.07
CA PRO A 13 -30.92 -2.01 18.08
C PRO A 13 -31.26 -3.51 18.04
N GLY A 14 -31.08 -4.20 19.16
CA GLY A 14 -31.36 -5.65 19.29
C GLY A 14 -30.16 -6.55 19.57
N GLY A 15 -28.92 -6.03 19.53
CA GLY A 15 -27.71 -6.81 19.84
C GLY A 15 -27.20 -7.65 18.65
N THR A 16 -25.92 -7.44 18.34
CA THR A 16 -25.09 -8.10 17.30
C THR A 16 -25.79 -8.43 15.99
N SER A 17 -25.85 -7.47 15.06
CA SER A 17 -25.87 -7.86 13.64
C SER A 17 -24.53 -8.53 13.33
N GLN A 18 -24.54 -9.59 12.53
CA GLN A 18 -23.30 -10.22 12.09
C GLN A 18 -22.60 -9.26 11.13
N ALA A 19 -21.58 -8.56 11.63
CA ALA A 19 -20.77 -7.67 10.80
C ALA A 19 -20.11 -8.48 9.68
N GLU A 20 -20.43 -8.13 8.43
CA GLU A 20 -19.86 -8.78 7.25
C GLU A 20 -18.79 -7.90 6.63
N LEU A 21 -17.61 -8.47 6.39
CA LEU A 21 -16.56 -7.81 5.62
C LEU A 21 -17.01 -7.66 4.16
N GLN A 22 -17.20 -6.42 3.74
CA GLN A 22 -17.65 -6.11 2.39
C GLN A 22 -16.51 -6.17 1.35
N LYS A 23 -15.97 -7.38 1.14
CA LYS A 23 -14.76 -7.63 0.33
C LYS A 23 -14.79 -6.97 -1.05
N ARG A 24 -15.94 -7.00 -1.74
CA ARG A 24 -16.10 -6.40 -3.08
C ARG A 24 -15.87 -4.89 -3.07
N TYR A 25 -16.44 -4.16 -2.10
CA TYR A 25 -16.25 -2.71 -2.03
C TYR A 25 -14.79 -2.34 -1.71
N HIS A 26 -14.13 -3.12 -0.85
CA HIS A 26 -12.71 -2.92 -0.54
C HIS A 26 -11.82 -3.23 -1.75
N PHE A 27 -12.10 -4.32 -2.48
CA PHE A 27 -11.39 -4.67 -3.71
C PHE A 27 -11.48 -3.55 -4.75
N GLU A 28 -12.69 -3.05 -5.04
CA GLU A 28 -12.90 -1.95 -5.99
C GLU A 28 -12.18 -0.66 -5.57
N PHE A 29 -12.17 -0.35 -4.27
CA PHE A 29 -11.43 0.79 -3.73
C PHE A 29 -9.93 0.68 -4.00
N LEU A 30 -9.34 -0.49 -3.72
CA LEU A 30 -7.92 -0.75 -3.95
C LEU A 30 -7.59 -0.75 -5.45
N LEU A 31 -8.45 -1.36 -6.27
CA LEU A 31 -8.29 -1.41 -7.72
C LEU A 31 -8.32 -0.02 -8.34
N ARG A 32 -9.21 0.85 -7.86
CA ARG A 32 -9.24 2.25 -8.29
C ARG A 32 -7.92 2.95 -7.99
N ASN A 33 -7.40 2.83 -6.76
CA ASN A 33 -6.14 3.46 -6.37
C ASN A 33 -4.96 2.93 -7.20
N LEU A 34 -4.92 1.62 -7.45
CA LEU A 34 -3.87 0.98 -8.23
C LEU A 34 -3.89 1.41 -9.71
N ARG A 35 -5.08 1.55 -10.31
CA ARG A 35 -5.23 1.88 -11.75
C ARG A 35 -5.18 3.36 -12.05
N GLN A 36 -5.85 4.17 -11.24
CA GLN A 36 -6.04 5.60 -11.49
C GLN A 36 -5.04 6.48 -10.73
N GLY A 37 -4.28 5.89 -9.79
CA GLY A 37 -3.45 6.64 -8.86
C GLY A 37 -4.27 7.28 -7.75
N PHE A 38 -3.59 8.11 -6.95
CA PHE A 38 -4.18 8.78 -5.79
C PHE A 38 -4.62 10.20 -6.17
N PRO A 39 -5.85 10.63 -5.79
CA PRO A 39 -6.34 11.97 -6.08
C PRO A 39 -5.63 13.05 -5.27
N GLU A 40 -5.71 14.31 -5.70
CA GLU A 40 -5.03 15.48 -5.11
C GLU A 40 -5.14 15.61 -3.59
N ARG A 41 -6.26 15.19 -2.99
CA ARG A 41 -6.42 15.17 -1.52
C ARG A 41 -5.38 14.34 -0.77
N TYR A 42 -4.61 13.49 -1.46
CA TYR A 42 -3.47 12.73 -0.90
C TYR A 42 -2.15 13.51 -0.93
N ILE A 43 -2.13 14.80 -1.30
CA ILE A 43 -0.91 15.61 -1.34
C ILE A 43 -0.18 15.67 0.01
N SER A 44 -0.91 15.61 1.13
CA SER A 44 -0.32 15.51 2.47
C SER A 44 0.47 14.21 2.70
N GLN A 45 0.29 13.22 1.82
CA GLN A 45 0.94 11.92 1.82
C GLN A 45 2.02 11.80 0.73
N ASP A 46 2.45 12.91 0.11
CA ASP A 46 3.47 12.87 -0.94
C ASP A 46 4.84 12.35 -0.44
N ALA A 47 5.15 12.53 0.86
CA ALA A 47 6.31 11.91 1.51
C ALA A 47 6.05 10.48 2.01
N SER A 48 4.97 9.84 1.56
CA SER A 48 4.53 8.51 2.00
C SER A 48 4.10 7.64 0.81
N GLN A 49 4.64 7.86 -0.38
CA GLN A 49 4.31 7.06 -1.56
C GLN A 49 4.58 5.56 -1.38
N PRO A 50 5.72 5.11 -0.78
CA PRO A 50 5.91 3.69 -0.46
C PRO A 50 4.83 3.11 0.45
N TRP A 51 4.29 3.89 1.38
CA TRP A 51 3.18 3.45 2.24
C TRP A 51 1.89 3.27 1.46
N LEU A 52 1.55 4.21 0.58
CA LEU A 52 0.36 4.12 -0.28
C LEU A 52 0.43 2.89 -1.20
N ILE A 53 1.63 2.59 -1.73
CA ILE A 53 1.89 1.38 -2.51
C ILE A 53 1.73 0.14 -1.63
N TYR A 54 2.43 0.07 -0.50
CA TYR A 54 2.37 -1.08 0.42
C TYR A 54 0.94 -1.37 0.89
N TRP A 55 0.21 -0.39 1.40
CA TRP A 55 -1.17 -0.59 1.87
C TRP A 55 -2.09 -1.08 0.76
N THR A 56 -1.90 -0.60 -0.47
CA THR A 56 -2.70 -1.04 -1.61
C THR A 56 -2.43 -2.50 -1.95
N LEU A 57 -1.15 -2.86 -2.11
CA LEU A 57 -0.72 -4.22 -2.44
C LEU A 57 -1.05 -5.22 -1.32
N HIS A 58 -0.82 -4.82 -0.07
CA HIS A 58 -1.12 -5.63 1.10
C HIS A 58 -2.63 -5.86 1.28
N GLY A 59 -3.44 -4.84 0.98
CA GLY A 59 -4.89 -4.99 0.94
C GLY A 59 -5.35 -6.08 -0.02
N PHE A 60 -4.80 -6.13 -1.24
CA PHE A 60 -5.07 -7.23 -2.18
C PHE A 60 -4.62 -8.58 -1.63
N SER A 61 -3.43 -8.64 -1.04
CA SER A 61 -2.91 -9.86 -0.41
C SER A 61 -3.84 -10.39 0.70
N ILE A 62 -4.34 -9.52 1.58
CA ILE A 62 -5.30 -9.90 2.64
C ILE A 62 -6.62 -10.39 2.05
N LEU A 63 -7.08 -9.79 0.95
CA LEU A 63 -8.30 -10.21 0.26
C LEU A 63 -8.12 -11.51 -0.55
N GLY A 64 -6.90 -12.06 -0.62
CA GLY A 64 -6.58 -13.25 -1.41
C GLY A 64 -6.59 -12.99 -2.93
N ALA A 65 -6.42 -11.73 -3.34
CA ALA A 65 -6.41 -11.33 -4.73
C ALA A 65 -4.98 -11.33 -5.29
N GLY A 66 -4.74 -12.14 -6.31
CA GLY A 66 -3.49 -12.12 -7.06
C GLY A 66 -3.38 -10.87 -7.94
N LEU A 67 -2.14 -10.42 -8.14
CA LEU A 67 -1.79 -9.36 -9.10
C LEU A 67 -1.17 -9.98 -10.34
N ASP A 68 -1.52 -9.46 -11.51
CA ASP A 68 -0.91 -9.85 -12.78
C ASP A 68 0.56 -9.41 -12.86
N ASP A 69 1.32 -10.02 -13.78
CA ASP A 69 2.76 -9.77 -13.91
C ASP A 69 3.08 -8.34 -14.34
N LEU A 70 2.22 -7.70 -15.14
CA LEU A 70 2.42 -6.31 -15.55
C LEU A 70 2.28 -5.36 -14.35
N THR A 71 1.28 -5.59 -13.51
CA THR A 71 1.05 -4.84 -12.28
C THR A 71 2.22 -5.02 -11.31
N LYS A 72 2.68 -6.27 -11.09
CA LYS A 72 3.86 -6.55 -10.26
C LYS A 72 5.10 -5.83 -10.78
N LYS A 73 5.36 -5.93 -12.09
CA LYS A 73 6.49 -5.26 -12.75
C LYS A 73 6.45 -3.74 -12.52
N ARG A 74 5.30 -3.09 -12.77
CA ARG A 74 5.14 -1.65 -12.56
C ARG A 74 5.34 -1.23 -11.11
N SER A 75 4.84 -2.02 -10.15
CA SER A 75 5.08 -1.77 -8.72
C SER A 75 6.56 -1.88 -8.36
N ILE A 76 7.25 -2.91 -8.86
CA ILE A 76 8.71 -3.07 -8.68
C ILE A 76 9.46 -1.86 -9.24
N GLU A 77 9.20 -1.47 -10.48
CA GLU A 77 9.86 -0.32 -11.14
C GLU A 77 9.61 0.99 -10.37
N THR A 78 8.39 1.20 -9.89
CA THR A 78 8.02 2.38 -9.10
C THR A 78 8.75 2.40 -7.76
N LEU A 79 8.82 1.27 -7.06
CA LEU A 79 9.55 1.17 -5.79
C LEU A 79 11.05 1.37 -5.98
N LEU A 80 11.64 0.81 -7.04
CA LEU A 80 13.06 1.00 -7.35
C LEU A 80 13.39 2.46 -7.67
N ALA A 81 12.47 3.20 -8.29
CA ALA A 81 12.65 4.64 -8.52
C ALA A 81 12.67 5.48 -7.23
N LEU A 82 12.22 4.91 -6.10
CA LEU A 82 12.25 5.54 -4.78
C LEU A 82 13.47 5.10 -3.95
N GLN A 83 14.32 4.22 -4.48
CA GLN A 83 15.56 3.84 -3.82
C GLN A 83 16.55 5.00 -3.85
N HIS A 84 17.09 5.35 -2.69
CA HIS A 84 18.03 6.45 -2.56
C HIS A 84 19.46 5.97 -2.90
N PRO A 85 20.29 6.78 -3.59
CA PRO A 85 21.64 6.37 -3.99
C PRO A 85 22.59 6.08 -2.83
N ASP A 86 22.35 6.67 -1.65
CA ASP A 86 23.14 6.42 -0.43
C ASP A 86 22.52 5.33 0.48
N GLY A 87 21.56 4.56 -0.04
CA GLY A 87 20.89 3.48 0.66
C GLY A 87 19.50 3.85 1.24
N GLY A 88 18.66 2.83 1.38
CA GLY A 88 17.27 2.96 1.83
C GLY A 88 16.32 3.51 0.74
N PHE A 89 15.09 3.82 1.14
CA PHE A 89 14.06 4.37 0.23
C PHE A 89 13.52 5.71 0.75
N SER A 90 13.18 6.57 -0.18
CA SER A 90 12.61 7.90 0.04
C SER A 90 11.09 7.87 0.08
N GLY A 91 10.50 8.89 0.73
CA GLY A 91 9.05 9.07 0.81
C GLY A 91 8.39 9.42 -0.53
N GLY A 92 9.17 10.00 -1.44
CA GLY A 92 8.81 10.38 -2.80
C GLY A 92 10.06 10.75 -3.60
N PRO A 93 9.95 10.98 -4.93
CA PRO A 93 11.09 11.32 -5.77
C PRO A 93 11.81 12.59 -5.30
N GLY A 94 13.16 12.52 -5.22
CA GLY A 94 13.99 13.66 -4.79
C GLY A 94 13.96 13.96 -3.29
N GLN A 95 13.23 13.18 -2.48
CA GLN A 95 13.26 13.29 -1.03
C GLN A 95 14.42 12.48 -0.43
N ALA A 96 14.82 12.81 0.80
CA ALA A 96 15.82 12.04 1.54
C ALA A 96 15.30 10.62 1.87
N ALA A 97 16.23 9.67 1.97
CA ALA A 97 15.93 8.34 2.49
C ALA A 97 15.41 8.43 3.93
N HIS A 98 14.46 7.56 4.27
CA HIS A 98 13.92 7.50 5.63
C HIS A 98 13.50 6.07 6.00
N LEU A 99 13.59 5.73 7.29
CA LEU A 99 13.33 4.36 7.75
C LEU A 99 11.90 3.89 7.48
N LEU A 100 10.91 4.77 7.67
CA LEU A 100 9.49 4.45 7.41
C LEU A 100 9.21 4.07 5.94
N PRO A 101 9.54 4.89 4.93
CA PRO A 101 9.40 4.49 3.53
C PRO A 101 10.29 3.30 3.14
N THR A 102 11.47 3.14 3.75
CA THR A 102 12.30 1.94 3.57
C THR A 102 11.57 0.67 3.99
N TYR A 103 10.99 0.66 5.20
CA TYR A 103 10.16 -0.45 5.67
C TYR A 103 9.01 -0.75 4.70
N ALA A 104 8.24 0.28 4.33
CA ALA A 104 7.09 0.10 3.45
C ALA A 104 7.50 -0.44 2.07
N ALA A 105 8.61 0.05 1.49
CA ALA A 105 9.13 -0.42 0.22
C ALA A 105 9.56 -1.90 0.29
N VAL A 106 10.30 -2.30 1.33
CA VAL A 106 10.73 -3.69 1.52
C VAL A 106 9.53 -4.62 1.68
N CYS A 107 8.52 -4.24 2.48
CA CYS A 107 7.30 -5.01 2.61
C CYS A 107 6.52 -5.10 1.28
N ALA A 108 6.49 -4.03 0.49
CA ALA A 108 5.89 -4.06 -0.84
C ALA A 108 6.64 -5.02 -1.78
N PHE A 109 7.99 -5.01 -1.78
CA PHE A 109 8.80 -5.98 -2.52
C PHE A 109 8.56 -7.41 -2.08
N ALA A 110 8.29 -7.67 -0.80
CA ALA A 110 7.94 -9.01 -0.34
C ALA A 110 6.62 -9.52 -0.94
N ILE A 111 5.70 -8.62 -1.32
CA ILE A 111 4.40 -8.97 -1.92
C ILE A 111 4.52 -9.18 -3.44
N VAL A 112 5.21 -8.29 -4.15
CA VAL A 112 5.23 -8.29 -5.63
C VAL A 112 6.52 -8.81 -6.26
N GLY A 113 7.62 -8.80 -5.50
CA GLY A 113 8.94 -9.18 -5.98
C GLY A 113 9.20 -10.69 -5.96
N ARG A 114 10.33 -11.06 -6.54
CA ARG A 114 10.84 -12.44 -6.68
C ARG A 114 12.36 -12.39 -6.94
N PRO A 115 13.10 -13.49 -6.79
CA PRO A 115 14.50 -13.54 -7.21
C PRO A 115 14.64 -13.50 -8.75
N GLY A 116 15.81 -13.08 -9.23
CA GLY A 116 16.17 -13.10 -10.64
C GLY A 116 15.83 -11.82 -11.42
N PRO A 117 16.19 -11.79 -12.72
CA PRO A 117 16.04 -10.60 -13.56
C PRO A 117 14.60 -10.06 -13.58
N GLY A 118 14.45 -8.76 -13.29
CA GLY A 118 13.15 -8.08 -13.23
C GLY A 118 12.29 -8.44 -12.01
N GLY A 119 12.81 -9.22 -11.06
CA GLY A 119 12.11 -9.60 -9.83
C GLY A 119 12.23 -8.59 -8.68
N GLY A 120 13.12 -7.60 -8.80
CA GLY A 120 13.29 -6.50 -7.85
C GLY A 120 14.15 -6.82 -6.63
N TRP A 121 14.12 -8.06 -6.11
CA TRP A 121 14.85 -8.41 -4.87
C TRP A 121 16.36 -8.24 -4.99
N ASP A 122 16.92 -8.57 -6.16
CA ASP A 122 18.36 -8.49 -6.45
C ASP A 122 18.82 -7.05 -6.75
N SER A 123 17.86 -6.10 -6.86
CA SER A 123 18.11 -4.68 -7.12
C SER A 123 17.93 -3.80 -5.88
N ILE A 124 17.57 -4.40 -4.74
CA ILE A 124 17.59 -3.69 -3.45
C ILE A 124 19.05 -3.61 -3.00
N ASP A 125 19.51 -2.39 -2.73
CA ASP A 125 20.81 -2.09 -2.13
C ASP A 125 20.80 -2.55 -0.66
N ARG A 126 21.67 -3.50 -0.33
CA ARG A 126 21.73 -4.18 0.99
C ARG A 126 23.13 -4.16 1.53
#